data_AF-A0A6A4PW30-F1
#
_entry.id   AF-A0A6A4PW30-F1
#
_cell.length_a   1.000
_cell.length_b   1.000
_cell.length_c   1.000
_cell.angle_alpha   90.00
_cell.angle_beta   90.00
_cell.angle_gamma   90.00
#
_symmetry.space_group_name_H-M   'P 1'
#
loop_
_entity.id
_entity.type
_entity.pdbx_description
1 polymer ?
#
loop_
_entity_poly.entity_id
_entity_poly.type
_entity_poly.pdbx_seq_one_letter_code
_entity_poly.pdbx_strand_id
1 'polypeptide(L)'
;MSSGKVKEEEQDGMSDLAEVELELKLLQAFEIYPPNKLQGVHRHFVILGLMEYLKRSFDRPFSSEEVLQLLDRFYNVEMLKSDDDEIDILNHEEEFSLPPSFFMAEES
;
A
#
# COMPACT_ATOMS: atom_id res chain seq x y z
N MET A 1 4.15 37.65 -34.23
CA MET A 1 3.71 37.23 -32.88
C MET A 1 3.48 35.73 -32.92
N SER A 2 4.50 34.91 -32.62
CA SER A 2 4.39 33.44 -32.61
C SER A 2 5.46 32.83 -31.69
N SER A 3 5.55 33.33 -30.47
CA SER A 3 6.46 32.81 -29.43
C SER A 3 5.71 32.23 -28.22
N GLY A 4 4.38 32.18 -28.27
CA GLY A 4 3.55 31.66 -27.18
C GLY A 4 3.30 30.16 -27.22
N LYS A 5 3.30 29.54 -28.41
CA LYS A 5 2.82 28.16 -28.59
C LYS A 5 3.89 27.08 -28.28
N VAL A 6 5.17 27.45 -28.29
CA VAL A 6 6.28 26.52 -28.02
C VAL A 6 6.46 26.23 -26.52
N LYS A 7 5.99 27.13 -25.65
CA LYS A 7 6.14 26.97 -24.19
C LYS A 7 5.13 26.03 -23.54
N GLU A 8 3.95 25.86 -24.15
CA GLU A 8 2.91 24.95 -23.62
C GLU A 8 3.25 23.49 -23.92
N GLU A 9 3.71 23.16 -25.14
CA GLU A 9 4.08 21.78 -25.51
C GLU A 9 5.33 21.27 -24.76
N GLU A 10 6.31 22.14 -24.48
CA GLU A 10 7.53 21.77 -23.74
C GLU A 10 7.25 21.54 -22.24
N GLN A 11 6.24 22.22 -21.68
CA GLN A 11 5.84 22.09 -20.28
C GLN A 11 4.96 20.85 -20.04
N ASP A 12 4.08 20.53 -21.01
CA ASP A 12 3.23 19.33 -21.01
C ASP A 12 4.05 18.03 -21.09
N GLY A 13 5.05 17.99 -21.98
CA GLY A 13 5.95 16.84 -22.08
C GLY A 13 6.86 16.64 -20.86
N MET A 14 7.16 17.70 -20.11
CA MET A 14 7.97 17.63 -18.87
C MET A 14 7.16 17.04 -17.72
N SER A 15 5.85 17.33 -17.63
CA SER A 15 4.96 16.69 -16.66
C SER A 15 4.74 15.22 -16.93
N ASP A 16 4.60 14.83 -18.21
CA ASP A 16 4.47 13.42 -18.59
C ASP A 16 5.73 12.63 -18.21
N LEU A 17 6.90 13.21 -18.44
CA LEU A 17 8.17 12.57 -18.09
C LEU A 17 8.31 12.34 -16.58
N ALA A 18 7.90 13.32 -15.78
CA ALA A 18 7.90 13.22 -14.32
C ALA A 18 6.91 12.16 -13.80
N GLU A 19 5.73 12.06 -14.44
CA GLU A 19 4.74 11.03 -14.09
C GLU A 19 5.25 9.62 -14.46
N VAL A 20 5.83 9.45 -15.65
CA VAL A 20 6.44 8.19 -16.08
C VAL A 20 7.61 7.79 -15.16
N GLU A 21 8.42 8.76 -14.72
CA GLU A 21 9.50 8.47 -13.77
C GLU A 21 8.96 7.99 -12.42
N LEU A 22 7.87 8.60 -11.94
CA LEU A 22 7.19 8.19 -10.70
C LEU A 22 6.66 6.75 -10.81
N GLU A 23 6.02 6.42 -11.92
CA GLU A 23 5.55 5.08 -12.23
C GLU A 23 6.68 4.05 -12.27
N LEU A 24 7.76 4.35 -12.99
CA LEU A 24 8.93 3.47 -13.08
C LEU A 24 9.54 3.21 -11.70
N LYS A 25 9.59 4.24 -10.84
CA LYS A 25 10.08 4.10 -9.47
C LYS A 25 9.17 3.23 -8.62
N LEU A 26 7.86 3.33 -8.78
CA LEU A 26 6.92 2.43 -8.10
C LEU A 26 7.15 0.97 -8.55
N LEU A 27 7.28 0.73 -9.85
CA LEU A 27 7.53 -0.61 -10.38
C LEU A 27 8.85 -1.21 -9.87
N GLN A 28 9.91 -0.40 -9.72
CA GLN A 28 11.16 -0.83 -9.09
C GLN A 28 10.96 -1.22 -7.62
N ALA A 29 10.11 -0.49 -6.89
CA ALA A 29 9.85 -0.75 -5.48
C ALA A 29 9.18 -2.13 -5.25
N PHE A 30 8.50 -2.70 -6.26
CA PHE A 30 7.85 -4.00 -6.16
C PHE A 30 8.81 -5.18 -6.00
N GLU A 31 10.09 -5.02 -6.30
CA GLU A 31 11.11 -6.02 -5.99
C GLU A 31 11.28 -6.20 -4.46
N ILE A 32 11.01 -5.14 -3.70
CA ILE A 32 11.14 -5.10 -2.24
C ILE A 32 9.77 -5.24 -1.56
N TYR A 33 8.75 -4.60 -2.14
CA TYR A 33 7.39 -4.49 -1.60
C TYR A 33 6.39 -5.12 -2.58
N PRO A 34 6.28 -6.45 -2.58
CA PRO A 34 5.57 -7.16 -3.64
C PRO A 34 4.05 -6.92 -3.56
N PRO A 35 3.37 -6.58 -4.66
CA PRO A 35 1.95 -6.18 -4.67
C PRO A 35 0.96 -7.24 -4.17
N ASN A 36 1.31 -8.53 -4.26
CA ASN A 36 0.49 -9.61 -3.68
C ASN A 36 0.38 -9.54 -2.16
N LYS A 37 1.23 -8.75 -1.49
CA LYS A 37 1.18 -8.49 -0.05
C LYS A 37 0.31 -7.27 0.30
N LEU A 38 -0.39 -6.67 -0.67
CA LEU A 38 -1.39 -5.64 -0.43
C LEU A 38 -2.72 -6.20 0.12
N GLN A 39 -2.82 -7.52 0.30
CA GLN A 39 -3.93 -8.18 0.99
C GLN A 39 -3.64 -8.26 2.50
N GLY A 40 -4.68 -8.02 3.29
CA GLY A 40 -4.67 -8.18 4.74
C GLY A 40 -3.77 -7.27 5.53
N VAL A 41 -3.33 -7.77 6.69
CA VAL A 41 -2.51 -7.02 7.65
C VAL A 41 -1.20 -6.52 7.03
N HIS A 42 -0.68 -7.21 6.01
CA HIS A 42 0.54 -6.83 5.30
C HIS A 42 0.41 -5.55 4.48
N ARG A 43 -0.81 -5.19 4.07
CA ARG A 43 -1.10 -3.99 3.29
C ARG A 43 -0.50 -2.74 3.92
N HIS A 44 -0.61 -2.59 5.24
CA HIS A 44 -0.08 -1.44 5.97
C HIS A 44 1.45 -1.34 5.83
N PHE A 45 2.17 -2.45 5.98
CA PHE A 45 3.62 -2.48 5.87
C PHE A 45 4.09 -2.21 4.44
N VAL A 46 3.39 -2.76 3.44
CA VAL A 46 3.68 -2.52 2.03
C VAL A 46 3.49 -1.04 1.68
N ILE A 47 2.36 -0.43 2.06
CA ILE A 47 2.10 0.99 1.78
C ILE A 47 3.12 1.88 2.48
N LEU A 48 3.44 1.62 3.75
CA LEU A 48 4.48 2.37 4.48
C LEU A 48 5.86 2.26 3.81
N GLY A 49 6.22 1.05 3.36
CA GLY A 49 7.45 0.81 2.63
C GLY A 49 7.53 1.56 1.30
N LEU A 50 6.45 1.52 0.52
CA LEU A 50 6.34 2.24 -0.75
C LEU A 50 6.44 3.76 -0.55
N MET A 51 5.75 4.31 0.46
CA MET A 51 5.85 5.74 0.79
C MET A 51 7.29 6.15 1.11
N GLU A 52 8.01 5.37 1.93
CA GLU A 52 9.39 5.69 2.30
C GLU A 52 10.36 5.51 1.11
N TYR A 53 10.14 4.50 0.26
CA TYR A 53 10.94 4.30 -0.96
C TYR A 53 10.79 5.47 -1.94
N LEU A 54 9.56 5.90 -2.21
CA LEU A 54 9.27 7.01 -3.11
C LEU A 54 9.77 8.33 -2.52
N LYS A 55 9.61 8.54 -1.21
CA LYS A 55 10.17 9.72 -0.53
C LYS A 55 11.67 9.84 -0.70
N ARG A 56 12.41 8.73 -0.57
CA ARG A 56 13.87 8.73 -0.80
C ARG A 56 14.25 8.96 -2.26
N SER A 57 13.38 8.58 -3.19
CA SER A 57 13.64 8.72 -4.62
C SER A 57 13.37 10.15 -5.13
N PHE A 58 12.36 10.83 -4.58
CA PHE A 58 11.89 12.14 -5.06
C PHE A 58 12.12 13.29 -4.06
N ASP A 59 12.69 13.01 -2.89
CA ASP A 59 12.93 13.96 -1.80
C ASP A 59 11.66 14.74 -1.37
N ARG A 60 10.50 14.07 -1.42
CA ARG A 60 9.22 14.64 -1.00
C ARG A 60 8.38 13.63 -0.22
N PRO A 61 7.54 14.05 0.74
CA PRO A 61 6.62 13.15 1.38
C PRO A 61 5.57 12.63 0.38
N PHE A 62 5.12 11.41 0.62
CA PHE A 62 3.98 10.78 -0.06
C PHE A 62 2.94 10.41 0.99
N SER A 63 1.67 10.60 0.67
CA SER A 63 0.56 10.11 1.50
C SER A 63 0.19 8.67 1.11
N SER A 64 -0.50 7.97 2.00
CA SER A 64 -1.01 6.63 1.69
C SER A 64 -2.00 6.67 0.54
N GLU A 65 -2.84 7.70 0.46
CA GLU A 65 -3.83 7.88 -0.60
C GLU A 65 -3.17 8.12 -1.96
N GLU A 66 -2.10 8.92 -2.00
CA GLU A 66 -1.33 9.16 -3.23
C GLU A 66 -0.68 7.87 -3.76
N VAL A 67 -0.09 7.07 -2.86
CA VAL A 67 0.48 5.76 -3.24
C VAL A 67 -0.60 4.80 -3.71
N LEU A 68 -1.79 4.81 -3.09
CA LEU A 68 -2.91 3.96 -3.51
C LEU A 68 -3.43 4.35 -4.90
N GLN A 69 -3.53 5.65 -5.21
CA GLN A 69 -3.90 6.12 -6.55
C GLN A 69 -2.88 5.70 -7.60
N LEU A 70 -1.59 5.76 -7.27
CA LEU A 70 -0.52 5.30 -8.17
C LEU A 70 -0.58 3.79 -8.40
N LEU A 71 -0.87 3.01 -7.34
CA LEU A 71 -1.07 1.57 -7.44
C LEU A 71 -2.29 1.21 -8.31
N ASP A 72 -3.36 1.99 -8.24
CA ASP A 72 -4.60 1.77 -9.01
C ASP A 72 -4.39 1.83 -10.54
N ARG A 73 -3.33 2.52 -10.99
CA ARG A 73 -2.94 2.55 -12.41
C ARG A 73 -2.41 1.20 -12.92
N PHE A 74 -1.86 0.37 -12.04
CA PHE A 74 -1.23 -0.91 -12.37
C PHE A 74 -2.03 -2.12 -11.89
N TYR A 75 -2.76 -1.96 -10.79
CA TYR A 75 -3.53 -3.01 -10.13
C TYR A 75 -4.94 -2.54 -9.92
N ASN A 76 -5.91 -3.42 -10.12
CA ASN A 76 -7.26 -3.15 -9.64
C ASN A 76 -7.28 -3.30 -8.11
N VAL A 77 -7.07 -2.19 -7.39
CA VAL A 77 -6.95 -2.18 -5.92
C VAL A 77 -8.27 -2.60 -5.27
N GLU A 78 -9.42 -2.36 -5.94
CA GLU A 78 -10.74 -2.79 -5.46
C GLU A 78 -10.92 -4.31 -5.43
N MET A 79 -10.11 -5.07 -6.19
CA MET A 79 -10.12 -6.54 -6.15
C MET A 79 -9.26 -7.11 -5.00
N LEU A 80 -8.48 -6.27 -4.32
CA LEU A 80 -7.81 -6.67 -3.08
C LEU A 80 -8.88 -6.75 -2.00
N LYS A 81 -9.32 -7.97 -1.69
CA LYS A 81 -10.21 -8.23 -0.55
C LYS A 81 -9.68 -7.51 0.68
N SER A 82 -10.50 -6.65 1.28
CA SER A 82 -10.24 -6.17 2.63
C SER A 82 -10.37 -7.38 3.54
N ASP A 83 -9.31 -7.80 4.23
CA ASP A 83 -9.40 -8.85 5.23
C ASP A 83 -9.99 -8.29 6.54
N ASP A 84 -11.07 -7.49 6.44
CA ASP A 84 -11.81 -6.99 7.62
C ASP A 84 -12.26 -8.19 8.49
N ASP A 85 -12.51 -9.34 7.86
CA ASP A 85 -12.82 -10.61 8.54
C ASP A 85 -11.65 -11.14 9.42
N GLU A 86 -10.38 -10.87 9.10
CA GLU A 86 -9.22 -11.28 9.93
C GLU A 86 -8.96 -10.32 11.10
N ILE A 87 -9.31 -9.05 10.94
CA ILE A 87 -9.13 -8.02 11.97
C ILE A 87 -10.08 -8.29 13.16
N ASP A 88 -11.29 -8.79 12.90
CA ASP A 88 -12.25 -9.17 13.94
C ASP A 88 -11.73 -10.31 14.84
N ILE A 89 -10.96 -11.26 14.29
CA ILE A 89 -10.34 -12.34 15.07
C ILE A 89 -9.27 -11.79 16.02
N LEU A 90 -8.49 -10.80 15.58
CA LEU A 90 -7.43 -10.19 16.38
C LEU A 90 -7.96 -9.26 17.50
N ASN A 91 -9.17 -8.74 17.33
CA ASN A 91 -9.84 -7.89 18.34
C ASN A 91 -10.76 -8.66 19.28
N HIS A 92 -10.83 -9.99 19.16
CA HIS A 92 -11.65 -10.81 20.03
C HIS A 92 -10.99 -10.93 21.41
N GLU A 93 -11.41 -10.07 22.36
CA GLU A 93 -11.07 -10.24 23.77
C GLU A 93 -11.89 -11.40 24.37
N GLU A 94 -11.27 -12.56 24.51
CA GLU A 94 -11.82 -13.65 25.33
C GLU A 94 -11.17 -13.64 26.72
N GLU A 95 -11.96 -13.83 27.78
CA GLU A 95 -11.43 -14.04 29.12
C GLU A 95 -10.68 -15.38 29.16
N PHE A 96 -9.38 -15.34 29.46
CA PHE A 96 -8.55 -16.55 29.52
C PHE A 96 -9.13 -17.52 30.55
N SER A 97 -9.59 -18.67 30.08
CA SER A 97 -10.04 -19.79 30.92
C SER A 97 -9.39 -21.08 30.45
N LEU A 98 -9.14 -21.99 31.39
CA LEU A 98 -8.59 -23.29 31.07
C LEU A 98 -9.68 -24.15 30.38
N PRO A 99 -9.29 -25.03 29.43
CA PRO A 99 -10.25 -25.94 28.80
C PRO A 99 -11.08 -26.71 29.84
N PRO A 100 -12.38 -26.96 29.61
CA PRO A 100 -13.23 -27.68 30.57
C PRO A 100 -12.66 -29.03 31.03
N SER A 101 -11.89 -29.70 30.16
CA SER A 101 -11.19 -30.95 30.47
C SER A 101 -10.17 -30.84 31.60
N PHE A 102 -9.61 -29.65 31.85
CA PHE A 102 -8.67 -29.42 32.95
C PHE A 102 -9.35 -29.61 34.32
N PHE A 103 -10.60 -29.16 34.46
CA PHE A 103 -11.33 -29.24 35.72
C PHE A 103 -11.91 -30.63 35.99
N MET A 104 -12.10 -31.46 34.95
CA MET A 104 -12.58 -32.84 35.10
C MET A 104 -11.51 -33.81 35.62
N ALA A 105 -10.22 -33.42 35.58
CA ALA A 105 -9.11 -34.26 36.03
C ALA A 105 -8.87 -34.20 37.55
N GLU A 106 -9.45 -33.21 38.25
CA GLU A 106 -9.21 -32.97 39.68
C GLU A 106 -10.25 -33.65 40.60
N GLU A 107 -11.22 -34.37 40.03
CA GLU A 107 -12.33 -35.01 40.75
C GLU A 107 -12.25 -36.56 40.73
N SER A 108 -11.03 -37.14 40.75
CA SER A 108 -10.80 -38.59 40.86
C SER A 108 -9.76 -38.97 41.92
#